data_AF-A0A094DWQ7-F1
#
_entry.id   AF-A0A094DWQ7-F1
#
_cell.length_a   1.000
_cell.length_b   1.000
_cell.length_c   1.000
_cell.angle_alpha   90.00
_cell.angle_beta   90.00
_cell.angle_gamma   90.00
#
_symmetry.space_group_name_H-M   'P 1'
#
loop_
_entity.id
_entity.type
_entity.pdbx_description
1 polymer ?
#
loop_
_entity_poly.entity_id
_entity_poly.type
_entity_poly.pdbx_seq_one_letter_code
_entity_poly.pdbx_strand_id
1 'polypeptide(L)'
;MLLLQQSGTLKVGEVVRYTITYTPSRDRILPHPTHLHLRIKNTSAIALRAAFMHGPYALYVSAAPSTHRVDVASGASARLDGVPEFEPNLKAGAAWNARLKVRGGEEETSWVVEVASQVIFSASAGV
;
A
#
# COMPACT_ATOMS: atom_id res chain seq x y z
N MET A 1 -11.01 -0.03 15.02
CA MET A 1 -9.99 0.37 16.01
C MET A 1 -8.69 0.67 15.29
N LEU A 2 -7.98 1.74 15.64
CA LEU A 2 -6.65 2.04 15.08
C LEU A 2 -5.61 1.14 15.77
N LEU A 3 -4.82 0.41 14.98
CA LEU A 3 -3.76 -0.46 15.51
C LEU A 3 -2.39 0.25 15.53
N LEU A 4 -2.04 0.91 14.43
CA LEU A 4 -0.77 1.60 14.25
C LEU A 4 -0.97 2.80 13.33
N GLN A 5 -0.26 3.90 13.62
CA GLN A 5 -0.15 5.05 12.72
C GLN A 5 1.30 5.49 12.65
N GLN A 6 1.82 5.59 11.43
CA GLN A 6 3.18 6.08 11.16
C GLN A 6 3.14 7.12 10.04
N SER A 7 4.06 8.07 10.10
CA SER A 7 4.28 9.07 9.05
C SER A 7 5.74 9.04 8.60
N GLY A 8 5.97 9.37 7.34
CA GLY A 8 7.29 9.47 6.75
C GLY A 8 7.29 10.42 5.55
N THR A 9 8.46 10.61 4.95
CA THR A 9 8.66 11.46 3.78
C THR A 9 9.44 10.69 2.72
N LEU A 10 9.11 10.92 1.45
CA LEU A 10 9.90 10.43 0.32
C LEU A 10 10.41 11.61 -0.50
N LYS A 11 11.63 11.50 -1.01
CA LYS A 11 12.14 12.34 -2.08
C LYS A 11 11.66 11.81 -3.43
N VAL A 12 11.87 12.64 -4.44
CA VAL A 12 11.57 12.30 -5.83
C VAL A 12 12.34 11.04 -6.25
N GLY A 13 11.62 10.04 -6.77
CA GLY A 13 12.19 8.76 -7.21
C GLY A 13 12.44 7.75 -6.09
N GLU A 14 12.21 8.10 -4.82
CA GLU A 14 12.38 7.16 -3.71
C GLU A 14 11.20 6.19 -3.61
N VAL A 15 11.50 5.01 -3.07
CA VAL A 15 10.53 3.97 -2.74
C VAL A 15 10.76 3.54 -1.30
N VAL A 16 9.68 3.44 -0.54
CA VAL A 16 9.68 2.85 0.81
C VAL A 16 8.81 1.61 0.80
N ARG A 17 9.33 0.53 1.40
CA ARG A 17 8.60 -0.72 1.59
C ARG A 17 8.42 -1.01 3.07
N TYR A 18 7.19 -1.33 3.44
CA TYR A 18 6.84 -1.80 4.76
C TYR A 18 6.44 -3.27 4.67
N THR A 19 6.87 -4.06 5.64
CA THR A 19 6.34 -5.41 5.86
C THR A 19 5.40 -5.34 7.06
N ILE A 20 4.14 -5.70 6.84
CA ILE A 20 3.16 -5.84 7.90
C ILE A 20 3.01 -7.33 8.17
N THR A 21 3.19 -7.74 9.42
CA THR A 21 3.02 -9.13 9.85
C THR A 21 1.94 -9.20 10.91
N TYR A 22 0.96 -10.06 10.70
CA TYR A 22 -0.07 -10.40 11.67
C TYR A 22 0.17 -11.80 12.21
N THR A 23 0.43 -11.87 13.51
CA THR A 23 0.54 -13.12 14.25
C THR A 23 -0.75 -13.32 15.04
N PRO A 24 -1.54 -14.39 14.74
CA PRO A 24 -2.75 -14.70 15.49
C PRO A 24 -2.49 -14.88 17.00
N SER A 25 -3.44 -14.44 17.82
CA SER A 25 -3.43 -14.77 19.25
C SER A 25 -3.58 -16.29 19.43
N ARG A 26 -2.79 -16.87 20.33
CA ARG A 26 -2.95 -18.26 20.79
C ARG A 26 -4.21 -18.44 21.63
N ASP A 27 -4.67 -17.36 22.24
CA ASP A 27 -5.91 -17.34 23.02
C ASP A 27 -7.11 -17.12 22.08
N ARG A 28 -8.01 -18.11 22.03
CA ARG A 28 -9.14 -18.20 21.08
C ARG A 28 -10.45 -17.64 21.65
N ILE A 29 -10.41 -16.89 22.74
CA ILE A 29 -11.62 -16.29 23.35
C ILE A 29 -12.34 -15.36 22.36
N LEU A 30 -11.61 -14.73 21.44
CA LEU A 30 -12.17 -13.88 20.37
C LEU A 30 -11.81 -14.44 18.99
N PRO A 31 -12.73 -14.35 18.00
CA PRO A 31 -12.43 -14.77 16.64
C PRO A 31 -11.36 -13.86 16.03
N HIS A 32 -10.46 -14.45 15.24
CA HIS A 32 -9.46 -13.71 14.49
C HIS A 32 -10.13 -12.77 13.46
N PRO A 33 -9.58 -11.57 13.22
CA PRO A 33 -10.10 -10.67 12.20
C PRO A 33 -9.92 -11.31 10.83
N THR A 34 -10.92 -11.17 9.94
CA THR A 34 -10.81 -11.65 8.56
C THR A 34 -9.93 -10.74 7.70
N HIS A 35 -9.83 -9.44 8.07
CA HIS A 35 -9.05 -8.44 7.36
C HIS A 35 -8.45 -7.43 8.34
N LEU A 36 -7.26 -6.93 7.99
CA LEU A 36 -6.74 -5.67 8.52
C LEU A 36 -7.02 -4.55 7.52
N HIS A 37 -7.32 -3.35 8.03
CA HIS A 37 -7.61 -2.19 7.21
C HIS A 37 -6.39 -1.29 7.14
N LEU A 38 -5.82 -1.15 5.95
CA LEU A 38 -4.69 -0.25 5.68
C LEU A 38 -5.22 1.05 5.10
N ARG A 39 -4.69 2.18 5.58
CA ARG A 39 -4.92 3.50 4.99
C ARG A 39 -3.59 4.21 4.78
N ILE A 40 -3.34 4.67 3.57
CA ILE A 40 -2.20 5.53 3.24
C ILE A 40 -2.74 6.89 2.82
N LYS A 41 -2.24 7.95 3.44
CA LYS A 41 -2.62 9.33 3.13
C LYS A 41 -1.41 10.08 2.58
N ASN A 42 -1.57 10.69 1.41
CA ASN A 42 -0.60 11.63 0.90
C ASN A 42 -0.80 12.98 1.61
N THR A 43 0.13 13.32 2.50
CA THR A 43 0.09 14.54 3.33
C THR A 43 0.73 15.75 2.67
N SER A 44 1.21 15.64 1.43
CA SER A 44 1.77 16.77 0.69
C SER A 44 0.76 17.90 0.51
N ALA A 45 1.23 19.15 0.58
CA ALA A 45 0.39 20.32 0.42
C ALA A 45 -0.08 20.47 -1.03
N ILE A 46 -1.39 20.63 -1.21
CA ILE A 46 -2.02 20.82 -2.53
C ILE A 46 -1.51 22.12 -3.19
N ALA A 47 -1.36 23.19 -2.40
CA ALA A 47 -0.99 24.52 -2.89
C ALA A 47 0.47 24.64 -3.39
N LEU A 48 1.41 23.89 -2.78
CA LEU A 48 2.84 23.96 -3.13
C LEU A 48 3.18 23.19 -4.42
N ARG A 49 2.22 22.48 -5.01
CA ARG A 49 2.41 21.67 -6.23
C ARG A 49 2.46 22.51 -7.51
N ALA A 50 1.82 23.68 -7.54
CA ALA A 50 1.74 24.52 -8.74
C ALA A 50 3.00 25.37 -9.00
N ALA A 51 3.88 25.54 -8.01
CA ALA A 51 4.96 26.53 -8.05
C ALA A 51 6.33 25.98 -8.49
N PHE A 52 6.57 24.67 -8.44
CA PHE A 52 7.94 24.13 -8.58
C PHE A 52 8.09 22.96 -9.57
N MET A 53 7.00 22.34 -10.03
CA MET A 53 7.04 20.98 -10.58
C MET A 53 5.94 20.80 -11.64
N HIS A 54 6.25 21.07 -12.92
CA HIS A 54 5.29 21.04 -14.04
C HIS A 54 4.80 19.63 -14.47
N GLY A 55 5.24 18.56 -13.80
CA GLY A 55 4.84 17.17 -14.11
C GLY A 55 3.79 16.60 -13.15
N PRO A 56 3.07 15.52 -13.52
CA PRO A 56 2.19 14.81 -12.62
C PRO A 56 3.02 13.96 -11.63
N TYR A 57 3.57 14.61 -10.60
CA TYR A 57 4.18 13.92 -9.45
C TYR A 57 3.09 13.27 -8.63
N ALA A 58 3.10 11.94 -8.57
CA ALA A 58 2.12 11.17 -7.82
C ALA A 58 2.82 10.12 -6.98
N LEU A 59 2.20 9.77 -5.86
CA LEU A 59 2.60 8.58 -5.14
C LEU A 59 1.88 7.40 -5.78
N TYR A 60 2.65 6.38 -6.15
CA TYR A 60 2.12 5.04 -6.33
C TYR A 60 2.10 4.37 -4.97
N VAL A 61 1.01 3.67 -4.67
CA VAL A 61 0.91 2.84 -3.46
C VAL A 61 0.39 1.47 -3.82
N SER A 62 0.92 0.44 -3.17
CA SER A 62 0.40 -0.92 -3.29
C SER A 62 0.48 -1.68 -1.99
N ALA A 63 -0.37 -2.71 -1.88
CA ALA A 63 -0.30 -3.70 -0.82
C ALA A 63 -0.54 -5.07 -1.44
N ALA A 64 0.38 -5.99 -1.20
CA ALA A 64 0.32 -7.35 -1.71
C ALA A 64 0.65 -8.34 -0.60
N PRO A 65 0.06 -9.55 -0.60
CA PRO A 65 0.54 -10.62 0.26
C PRO A 65 2.03 -10.88 0.01
N SER A 66 2.81 -11.16 1.05
CA SER A 66 4.26 -11.42 0.91
C SER A 66 4.55 -12.69 0.08
N THR A 67 3.58 -13.60 0.03
CA THR A 67 3.59 -14.83 -0.77
C THR A 67 3.17 -14.61 -2.23
N HIS A 68 2.78 -13.39 -2.60
CA HIS A 68 2.31 -13.11 -3.95
C HIS A 68 3.42 -13.33 -4.98
N ARG A 69 3.07 -14.09 -6.02
CA ARG A 69 3.93 -14.45 -7.13
C ARG A 69 3.25 -14.10 -8.44
N VAL A 70 3.89 -13.23 -9.22
CA VAL A 70 3.37 -12.74 -10.52
C VAL A 70 3.38 -13.86 -11.58
N ASP A 71 4.27 -14.83 -11.42
CA ASP A 71 4.50 -15.94 -12.36
C ASP A 71 3.56 -17.14 -12.14
N VAL A 72 2.73 -17.13 -11.08
CA VAL A 72 1.83 -18.23 -10.75
C VAL A 72 0.39 -17.80 -10.99
N ALA A 73 -0.38 -18.62 -11.71
CA ALA A 73 -1.80 -18.38 -11.94
C ALA A 73 -2.52 -18.21 -10.59
N SER A 74 -3.09 -17.02 -10.37
CA SER A 74 -3.57 -16.54 -9.07
C SER A 74 -4.72 -17.35 -8.43
N GLY A 75 -5.18 -18.47 -9.01
CA GLY A 75 -6.45 -19.11 -8.65
C GLY A 75 -6.57 -19.58 -7.19
N ALA A 76 -5.65 -20.42 -6.72
CA ALA A 76 -5.72 -20.99 -5.37
C ALA A 76 -5.15 -20.02 -4.31
N SER A 77 -3.97 -19.46 -4.56
CA SER A 77 -3.30 -18.58 -3.61
C SER A 77 -4.03 -17.24 -3.42
N ALA A 78 -4.67 -16.68 -4.45
CA ALA A 78 -5.45 -15.44 -4.25
C ALA A 78 -6.68 -15.65 -3.39
N ARG A 79 -7.28 -16.85 -3.41
CA ARG A 79 -8.40 -17.17 -2.53
C ARG A 79 -7.98 -17.25 -1.07
N LEU A 80 -6.77 -17.70 -0.79
CA LEU A 80 -6.26 -17.80 0.58
C LEU A 80 -5.70 -16.45 1.07
N ASP A 81 -4.85 -15.84 0.26
CA ASP A 81 -3.98 -14.73 0.69
C ASP A 81 -4.54 -13.36 0.32
N GLY A 82 -5.52 -13.33 -0.59
CA GLY A 82 -5.98 -12.12 -1.26
C GLY A 82 -5.16 -11.82 -2.51
N VAL A 83 -5.53 -10.72 -3.18
CA VAL A 83 -4.85 -10.21 -4.37
C VAL A 83 -4.16 -8.90 -4.05
N PRO A 84 -3.09 -8.54 -4.76
CA PRO A 84 -2.54 -7.20 -4.68
C PRO A 84 -3.58 -6.13 -5.01
N GLU A 85 -3.60 -5.08 -4.21
CA GLU A 85 -4.35 -3.84 -4.49
C GLU A 85 -3.34 -2.70 -4.65
N PHE A 86 -3.65 -1.72 -5.52
CA PHE A 86 -2.80 -0.56 -5.73
C PHE A 86 -3.59 0.67 -6.16
N GLU A 87 -3.01 1.84 -5.92
CA GLU A 87 -3.44 3.13 -6.45
C GLU A 87 -2.24 3.78 -7.15
N PRO A 88 -2.25 3.89 -8.49
CA PRO A 88 -1.10 4.38 -9.23
C PRO A 88 -0.91 5.90 -9.14
N ASN A 89 -1.93 6.66 -8.74
CA ASN A 89 -1.89 8.11 -8.73
C ASN A 89 -2.54 8.69 -7.46
N LEU A 90 -1.95 8.38 -6.29
CA LEU A 90 -2.37 8.95 -5.02
C LEU A 90 -1.99 10.44 -4.93
N LYS A 91 -2.95 11.28 -5.32
CA LYS A 91 -2.82 12.75 -5.35
C LYS A 91 -2.54 13.34 -3.98
N ALA A 92 -1.89 14.51 -3.95
CA ALA A 92 -1.70 15.30 -2.73
C ALA A 92 -3.03 15.52 -1.99
N GLY A 93 -3.03 15.32 -0.67
CA GLY A 93 -4.21 15.42 0.18
C GLY A 93 -5.16 14.22 0.14
N ALA A 94 -5.06 13.35 -0.88
CA ALA A 94 -5.90 12.16 -1.00
C ALA A 94 -5.45 11.03 -0.08
N ALA A 95 -6.33 10.05 0.11
CA ALA A 95 -6.03 8.83 0.84
C ALA A 95 -6.51 7.60 0.07
N TRP A 96 -5.73 6.54 0.15
CA TRP A 96 -6.06 5.22 -0.36
C TRP A 96 -6.30 4.26 0.81
N ASN A 97 -7.25 3.33 0.64
CA ASN A 97 -7.56 2.31 1.61
C ASN A 97 -7.47 0.94 0.94
N ALA A 98 -6.93 -0.05 1.66
CA ALA A 98 -6.82 -1.43 1.21
C ALA A 98 -7.25 -2.40 2.31
N ARG A 99 -7.70 -3.60 1.92
CA ARG A 99 -8.07 -4.66 2.87
C ARG A 99 -7.04 -5.78 2.80
N LEU A 100 -6.26 -5.93 3.86
CA LEU A 100 -5.26 -6.97 3.99
C LEU A 100 -5.93 -8.24 4.50
N LYS A 101 -6.14 -9.23 3.63
CA LYS A 101 -6.84 -10.47 3.97
C LYS A 101 -5.98 -11.34 4.87
N VAL A 102 -6.46 -11.60 6.08
CA VAL A 102 -5.81 -12.47 7.08
C VAL A 102 -6.13 -13.92 6.72
N ARG A 103 -5.09 -14.79 6.70
CA ARG A 103 -5.33 -16.24 6.59
C ARG A 103 -6.02 -16.70 7.87
N GLY A 104 -7.11 -17.44 7.74
CA GLY A 104 -7.78 -18.03 8.89
C GLY A 104 -6.89 -19.04 9.60
N GLY A 105 -7.04 -19.18 10.92
CA GLY A 105 -6.30 -20.14 11.73
C GLY A 105 -5.17 -19.50 12.55
N GLU A 106 -4.17 -20.31 12.89
CA GLU A 106 -3.03 -19.91 13.72
C GLU A 106 -1.79 -19.54 12.89
N GLU A 107 -1.95 -19.47 11.57
CA GLU A 107 -0.86 -19.12 10.66
C GLU A 107 -0.59 -17.62 10.65
N GLU A 108 0.70 -17.27 10.73
CA GLU A 108 1.14 -15.92 10.50
C GLU A 108 0.86 -15.49 9.05
N THR A 109 0.34 -14.27 8.88
CA THR A 109 0.11 -13.69 7.56
C THR A 109 0.92 -12.41 7.43
N SER A 110 1.59 -12.22 6.29
CA SER A 110 2.39 -11.03 6.03
C SER A 110 2.03 -10.38 4.68
N TRP A 111 2.18 -9.06 4.61
CA TRP A 111 1.98 -8.25 3.41
C TRP A 111 3.14 -7.30 3.21
N VAL A 112 3.46 -7.05 1.93
CA VAL A 112 4.38 -6.01 1.50
C VAL A 112 3.56 -4.81 1.04
N VAL A 113 3.82 -3.67 1.66
CA VAL A 113 3.22 -2.38 1.29
C VAL A 113 4.30 -1.51 0.69
N GLU A 114 4.07 -0.99 -0.51
CA GLU A 114 5.01 -0.11 -1.21
C GLU A 114 4.42 1.28 -1.34
N VAL A 115 5.26 2.30 -1.13
CA VAL A 115 4.97 3.70 -1.44
C VAL A 115 6.12 4.21 -2.29
N ALA A 116 5.82 4.59 -3.53
CA ALA A 116 6.81 5.03 -4.50
C ALA A 116 6.50 6.45 -4.99
N SER A 117 7.48 7.35 -4.93
CA SER A 117 7.38 8.68 -5.52
C SER A 117 7.68 8.60 -7.01
N GLN A 118 6.65 8.66 -7.85
CA GLN A 118 6.79 8.58 -9.30
C GLN A 118 6.98 9.96 -9.93
N VAL A 119 7.86 10.00 -10.93
CA VAL A 119 7.98 11.12 -11.88
C VAL A 119 7.62 10.62 -13.25
N ILE A 120 6.54 11.14 -13.80
CA ILE A 120 6.13 10.84 -15.18
C ILE A 120 6.60 12.01 -16.02
N PHE A 121 7.64 11.79 -16.81
CA PHE A 121 8.04 12.73 -17.85
C PHE A 121 7.28 12.39 -19.13
N SER A 122 6.69 13.40 -19.79
CA SER A 122 6.20 13.27 -21.16
C SER A 122 7.11 14.08 -22.07
N ALA A 123 7.58 13.49 -23.17
CA ALA A 123 8.31 14.20 -24.22
C ALA A 123 7.45 15.25 -24.96
N SER A 124 6.12 15.22 -24.78
CA SER A 124 5.20 16.23 -25.33
C SER A 124 5.07 17.48 -24.45
N ALA A 125 5.65 17.49 -23.25
CA ALA A 125 5.74 18.68 -22.42
C ALA A 125 6.97 19.48 -22.88
N GLY A 126 6.78 20.27 -23.95
CA GLY A 126 7.82 21.19 -24.43
C GLY A 126 8.19 22.18 -23.33
N VAL A 127 9.51 22.36 -23.13
CA VAL A 127 10.11 23.43 -22.31
C VAL A 127 9.97 24.76 -23.03
#